data_AF-A0A9E3FGC6-F1
#
_entry.id   AF-A0A9E3FGC6-F1
#
_cell.length_a   1.000
_cell.length_b   1.000
_cell.length_c   1.000
_cell.angle_alpha   90.00
_cell.angle_beta   90.00
_cell.angle_gamma   90.00
#
_symmetry.space_group_name_H-M   'P 1'
#
loop_
_entity.id
_entity.type
_entity.pdbx_description
1 polymer ?
#
loop_
_entity_poly.entity_id
_entity_poly.type
_entity_poly.pdbx_seq_one_letter_code
_entity_poly.pdbx_strand_id
1 'polypeptide(L)'
;MLSGEGVNQPPVEEQAEIPAATTSQWAELCERLIREFPDVPASAVYLAVGDARAATHLFGQPAPQQLGQAETMARNNLTIMQSGETLARLHPESHRRRTVGDDPLAS
;
A
#
# COMPACT_ATOMS: atom_id res chain seq x y z
N MET A 1 -12.36 -60.48 -11.83
CA MET A 1 -12.65 -59.50 -10.77
C MET A 1 -11.30 -59.10 -10.19
N LEU A 2 -10.76 -57.95 -10.57
CA LEU A 2 -9.51 -57.42 -10.03
C LEU A 2 -9.85 -56.13 -9.28
N SER A 3 -9.51 -56.18 -8.00
CA SER A 3 -9.82 -55.23 -6.94
C SER A 3 -9.26 -53.84 -7.25
N GLY A 4 -10.05 -52.81 -6.92
CA GLY A 4 -9.66 -51.42 -7.04
C GLY A 4 -8.43 -51.11 -6.18
N GLU A 5 -7.37 -50.69 -6.83
CA GLU A 5 -6.23 -50.04 -6.17
C GLU A 5 -6.73 -48.71 -5.59
N GLY A 6 -6.76 -48.65 -4.27
CA GLY A 6 -7.01 -47.42 -3.54
C GLY A 6 -5.95 -46.40 -3.92
N VAL A 7 -6.38 -45.32 -4.55
CA VAL A 7 -5.57 -44.13 -4.80
C VAL A 7 -5.09 -43.63 -3.45
N ASN A 8 -3.81 -43.84 -3.17
CA ASN A 8 -3.11 -43.34 -1.99
C ASN A 8 -3.01 -41.81 -2.16
N GLN A 9 -4.06 -41.09 -1.75
CA GLN A 9 -4.02 -39.63 -1.71
C GLN A 9 -2.94 -39.23 -0.71
N PRO A 10 -1.97 -38.39 -1.11
CA PRO A 10 -0.99 -37.87 -0.16
C PRO A 10 -1.73 -37.10 0.95
N PRO A 11 -1.20 -37.10 2.18
CA PRO A 11 -1.81 -36.37 3.29
C PRO A 11 -1.96 -34.91 2.87
N VAL A 12 -3.17 -34.37 3.04
CA VAL A 12 -3.41 -32.93 2.91
C VAL A 12 -2.56 -32.28 3.98
N GLU A 13 -1.43 -31.69 3.57
CA GLU A 13 -0.62 -30.87 4.46
C GLU A 13 -1.55 -29.77 4.99
N GLU A 14 -1.83 -29.86 6.29
CA GLU A 14 -2.53 -28.83 7.04
C GLU A 14 -1.74 -27.54 6.85
N GLN A 15 -2.21 -26.70 5.92
CA GLN A 15 -1.62 -25.41 5.63
C GLN A 15 -1.70 -24.62 6.93
N ALA A 16 -0.59 -24.56 7.65
CA ALA A 16 -0.48 -23.76 8.87
C ALA A 16 -0.96 -22.35 8.52
N GLU A 17 -2.06 -21.93 9.15
CA GLU A 17 -2.66 -20.63 8.95
C GLU A 17 -1.61 -19.59 9.34
N ILE A 18 -0.95 -18.98 8.37
CA ILE A 18 0.06 -17.96 8.63
C ILE A 18 -0.71 -16.73 9.13
N PRO A 19 -0.53 -16.31 10.39
CA PRO A 19 -1.39 -15.30 11.00
C PRO A 19 -1.15 -13.94 10.35
N ALA A 20 -2.22 -13.31 9.86
CA ALA A 20 -2.22 -11.95 9.32
C ALA A 20 -1.55 -10.95 10.27
N ALA A 21 -0.97 -9.88 9.70
CA ALA A 21 -0.42 -8.79 10.49
C ALA A 21 -1.50 -8.18 11.42
N THR A 22 -1.17 -8.04 12.71
CA THR A 22 -2.09 -7.56 13.73
C THR A 22 -2.32 -6.05 13.64
N THR A 23 -3.43 -5.57 14.19
CA THR A 23 -3.72 -4.13 14.28
C THR A 23 -2.61 -3.35 14.96
N SER A 24 -1.98 -3.91 16.01
CA SER A 24 -0.86 -3.25 16.70
C SER A 24 0.36 -3.07 15.79
N GLN A 25 0.70 -4.07 14.97
CA GLN A 25 1.81 -3.95 14.03
C GLN A 25 1.55 -2.89 12.95
N TRP A 26 0.30 -2.76 12.49
CA TRP A 26 -0.09 -1.68 11.57
C TRP A 26 0.00 -0.30 12.23
N ALA A 27 -0.39 -0.18 13.50
CA ALA A 27 -0.26 1.06 14.26
C ALA A 27 1.21 1.46 14.45
N GLU A 28 2.08 0.51 14.81
CA GLU A 28 3.53 0.73 14.95
C GLU A 28 4.16 1.19 13.62
N LEU A 29 3.73 0.64 12.49
CA LEU A 29 4.17 1.09 11.17
C LEU A 29 3.77 2.55 10.92
N CYS A 30 2.51 2.92 11.20
CA CYS A 30 2.05 4.30 11.06
C CYS A 30 2.87 5.25 11.94
N GLU A 31 3.09 4.92 13.22
CA GLU A 31 3.88 5.75 14.12
C GLU A 31 5.32 5.93 13.64
N ARG A 32 5.95 4.86 13.14
CA ARG A 32 7.29 4.94 12.57
C ARG A 32 7.33 5.87 11.37
N LEU A 33 6.40 5.70 10.41
CA LEU A 33 6.35 6.53 9.21
C LEU A 33 6.03 8.00 9.51
N ILE A 34 5.19 8.30 10.51
CA ILE A 34 4.94 9.68 10.97
C ILE A 34 6.23 10.35 11.45
N ARG A 35 7.09 9.61 12.16
CA ARG A 35 8.38 10.14 12.63
C ARG A 35 9.38 10.33 11.49
N GLU A 36 9.35 9.45 10.50
CA GLU A 36 10.26 9.49 9.34
C GLU A 36 9.87 10.55 8.30
N PHE A 37 8.59 10.88 8.18
CA PHE A 37 8.06 11.89 7.25
C PHE A 37 7.39 13.06 8.02
N PRO A 38 8.15 13.85 8.81
CA PRO A 38 7.58 14.89 9.68
C PRO A 38 6.90 16.04 8.92
N ASP A 39 7.28 16.25 7.65
CA ASP A 39 6.69 17.28 6.80
C ASP A 39 5.36 16.85 6.16
N VAL A 40 5.01 15.56 6.23
CA VAL A 40 3.77 15.02 5.66
C VAL A 40 2.70 14.97 6.75
N PRO A 41 1.48 15.49 6.52
CA PRO A 41 0.40 15.41 7.50
C PRO A 41 0.15 13.96 7.93
N ALA A 42 -0.02 13.72 9.23
CA ALA A 42 -0.24 12.37 9.77
C ALA A 42 -1.44 11.65 9.12
N SER A 43 -2.48 12.37 8.74
CA SER A 43 -3.63 11.83 7.98
C SER A 43 -3.22 11.20 6.65
N ALA A 44 -2.27 11.80 5.93
CA ALA A 44 -1.75 11.23 4.69
C ALA A 44 -0.93 9.95 4.93
N VAL A 45 -0.21 9.87 6.05
CA VAL A 45 0.47 8.63 6.46
C VAL A 45 -0.53 7.51 6.71
N TYR A 46 -1.61 7.79 7.45
CA TYR A 46 -2.65 6.78 7.70
C TYR A 46 -3.33 6.32 6.41
N LEU A 47 -3.59 7.23 5.46
CA LEU A 47 -4.14 6.88 4.15
C LEU A 47 -3.18 6.00 3.35
N ALA A 48 -1.89 6.39 3.25
CA ALA A 48 -0.89 5.63 2.51
C ALA A 48 -0.71 4.21 3.06
N VAL A 49 -0.67 4.06 4.40
CA VAL A 49 -0.60 2.74 5.04
C VAL A 49 -1.90 1.95 4.87
N GLY A 50 -3.05 2.61 4.94
CA GLY A 50 -4.36 2.00 4.69
C GLY A 50 -4.49 1.43 3.29
N ASP A 51 -4.11 2.22 2.27
CA ASP A 51 -4.10 1.79 0.87
C ASP A 51 -3.15 0.61 0.65
N ALA A 52 -1.96 0.66 1.25
CA ALA A 52 -0.97 -0.40 1.15
C ALA A 52 -1.43 -1.69 1.86
N ARG A 53 -2.10 -1.57 3.01
CA ARG A 53 -2.74 -2.70 3.70
C ARG A 53 -3.86 -3.30 2.84
N ALA A 54 -4.70 -2.48 2.23
CA ALA A 54 -5.77 -2.95 1.35
C ALA A 54 -5.21 -3.70 0.13
N ALA A 55 -4.19 -3.14 -0.52
CA ALA A 55 -3.52 -3.78 -1.65
C ALA A 55 -2.94 -5.15 -1.29
N THR A 56 -2.21 -5.25 -0.17
CA THR A 56 -1.61 -6.54 0.26
C THR A 56 -2.66 -7.61 0.58
N HIS A 57 -3.85 -7.23 1.06
CA HIS A 57 -4.97 -8.14 1.23
C HIS A 57 -5.59 -8.57 -0.11
N LEU A 58 -5.83 -7.61 -1.02
CA LEU A 58 -6.44 -7.88 -2.33
C LEU A 58 -5.57 -8.77 -3.22
N PHE A 59 -4.24 -8.62 -3.14
CA PHE A 59 -3.29 -9.41 -3.93
C PHE A 59 -2.79 -10.67 -3.22
N GLY A 60 -3.44 -11.07 -2.11
CA GLY A 60 -3.22 -12.36 -1.46
C GLY A 60 -1.80 -12.56 -0.91
N GLN A 61 -1.13 -11.50 -0.47
CA GLN A 61 0.24 -11.61 0.03
C GLN A 61 0.25 -12.39 1.36
N PRO A 62 1.19 -13.32 1.55
CA PRO A 62 1.28 -14.07 2.80
C PRO A 62 1.64 -13.10 3.94
N ALA A 63 1.04 -13.32 5.11
CA ALA A 63 1.10 -12.41 6.24
C ALA A 63 2.48 -11.81 6.62
N PRO A 64 3.59 -12.58 6.67
CA PRO A 64 4.90 -12.02 7.00
C PRO A 64 5.41 -11.03 5.94
N GLN A 65 4.93 -11.12 4.70
CA GLN A 65 5.30 -10.22 3.60
C GLN A 65 4.38 -9.01 3.51
N GLN A 66 3.17 -9.08 4.08
CA GLN A 66 2.18 -7.99 4.03
C GLN A 66 2.75 -6.69 4.63
N LEU A 67 3.36 -6.75 5.81
CA LEU A 67 3.92 -5.56 6.48
C LEU A 67 5.08 -4.94 5.69
N GLY A 68 6.05 -5.75 5.25
CA GLY A 68 7.22 -5.23 4.54
C GLY A 68 6.87 -4.63 3.18
N GLN A 69 5.96 -5.27 2.43
CA GLN A 69 5.47 -4.70 1.17
C GLN A 69 4.63 -3.46 1.39
N ALA A 70 3.73 -3.48 2.37
CA ALA A 70 2.91 -2.31 2.65
C ALA A 70 3.74 -1.12 3.12
N GLU A 71 4.79 -1.35 3.92
CA GLU A 71 5.76 -0.32 4.28
C GLU A 71 6.46 0.25 3.05
N THR A 72 6.93 -0.60 2.13
CA THR A 72 7.59 -0.15 0.90
C THR A 72 6.65 0.70 0.04
N MET A 73 5.41 0.26 -0.15
CA MET A 73 4.39 1.00 -0.89
C MET A 73 4.06 2.34 -0.22
N ALA A 74 3.85 2.34 1.09
CA ALA A 74 3.54 3.55 1.84
C ALA A 74 4.70 4.56 1.76
N ARG A 75 5.95 4.12 1.93
CA ARG A 75 7.15 4.97 1.78
C ARG A 75 7.23 5.61 0.39
N ASN A 76 6.96 4.85 -0.67
CA ASN A 76 6.97 5.36 -2.03
C ASN A 76 5.91 6.46 -2.21
N ASN A 77 4.68 6.22 -1.75
CA ASN A 77 3.59 7.19 -1.83
C ASN A 77 3.93 8.48 -1.07
N LEU A 78 4.45 8.36 0.15
CA LEU A 78 4.83 9.52 0.98
C LEU A 78 5.98 10.32 0.38
N THR A 79 6.97 9.64 -0.21
CA THR A 79 8.08 10.31 -0.92
C THR A 79 7.58 11.11 -2.11
N ILE A 80 6.63 10.56 -2.88
CA ILE A 80 6.01 11.25 -4.01
C ILE A 80 5.26 12.49 -3.52
N MET A 81 4.49 12.36 -2.43
CA MET A 81 3.75 13.50 -1.85
C MET A 81 4.68 14.63 -1.41
N GLN A 82 5.74 14.30 -0.66
CA GLN A 82 6.72 15.28 -0.18
C GLN A 82 7.47 15.97 -1.35
N SER A 83 7.77 15.19 -2.39
CA SER A 83 8.39 15.72 -3.61
C SER A 83 7.44 16.64 -4.38
N GLY A 84 6.17 16.25 -4.51
CA GLY A 84 5.13 17.04 -5.16
C GLY A 84 4.88 18.37 -4.45
N GLU A 85 4.81 18.36 -3.12
CA GLU A 85 4.69 19.59 -2.31
C GLU A 85 5.93 20.47 -2.43
N THR A 86 7.12 19.88 -2.49
CA THR A 86 8.37 20.62 -2.72
C THR A 86 8.38 21.27 -4.10
N LEU A 87 8.01 20.54 -5.15
CA LEU A 87 7.88 21.08 -6.50
C LEU A 87 6.81 22.17 -6.58
N ALA A 88 5.68 22.01 -5.88
CA ALA A 88 4.62 23.02 -5.82
C ALA A 88 5.12 24.34 -5.20
N ARG A 89 5.97 24.26 -4.17
CA ARG A 89 6.60 25.41 -3.54
C ARG A 89 7.63 26.09 -4.45
N LEU A 90 8.42 25.31 -5.19
CA LEU A 90 9.46 25.82 -6.09
C LEU A 90 8.89 26.39 -7.40
N HIS A 91 7.77 25.84 -7.89
CA HIS A 91 7.15 26.18 -9.16
C HIS A 91 5.63 26.41 -9.03
N PRO A 92 5.19 27.47 -8.33
CA PRO A 92 3.77 27.73 -8.09
C PRO A 92 2.97 27.96 -9.38
N GLU A 93 3.63 28.43 -10.45
CA GLU A 93 3.00 28.69 -11.76
C GLU A 93 2.61 27.41 -12.51
N SER A 94 3.32 26.30 -12.28
CA SER A 94 3.03 25.00 -12.88
C SER A 94 1.75 24.37 -12.31
N HIS A 95 1.34 24.78 -11.10
CA HIS A 95 0.09 24.33 -10.48
C HIS A 95 -1.17 25.03 -11.00
N ARG A 96 -1.04 26.23 -11.60
CA ARG A 96 -2.19 27.00 -12.13
C ARG A 96 -2.73 26.46 -13.45
N ARG A 97 -1.95 25.70 -14.23
CA ARG A 97 -2.35 25.24 -15.57
C ARG A 97 -3.35 24.07 -15.60
N ARG A 98 -3.83 23.58 -14.46
CA ARG A 98 -4.77 22.44 -14.42
C ARG A 98 -6.21 22.76 -14.03
N THR A 99 -6.52 24.00 -13.64
CA THR A 99 -7.88 24.39 -13.21
C THR A 99 -8.59 25.38 -14.13
N VAL A 100 -7.95 25.81 -15.21
CA VAL A 100 -8.62 26.58 -16.26
C VAL A 100 -8.57 25.74 -17.52
N GLY A 101 -9.72 25.19 -17.91
CA GLY A 101 -9.91 24.78 -19.29
C GLY A 101 -9.74 26.01 -20.15
N ASP A 102 -8.55 26.15 -20.74
CA ASP A 102 -8.40 26.95 -21.95
C ASP A 102 -9.16 26.19 -23.04
N ASP A 103 -10.46 26.45 -23.13
CA ASP A 103 -11.29 26.11 -24.28
C ASP A 103 -10.76 26.91 -25.48
N PRO A 104 -10.13 26.28 -26.49
CA PRO A 104 -9.66 27.00 -27.67
C PRO A 104 -10.72 26.92 -28.78
N LEU A 105 -12.01 27.05 -28.44
CA LEU A 105 -13.13 26.96 -29.39
C LEU A 105 -14.24 27.98 -29.14
N ALA A 106 -13.86 29.23 -28.86
CA ALA A 106 -14.76 30.37 -29.03
C ALA A 106 -14.13 31.38 -30.00
N SER A 107 -14.24 31.11 -31.30
CA SER A 107 -14.17 32.08 -32.40
C SER A 107 -14.92 31.56 -33.59
#